data_AF-A0A0F9IP16-F1
#
_entry.id   AF-A0A0F9IP16-F1
#
_cell.length_a   1.000
_cell.length_b   1.000
_cell.length_c   1.000
_cell.angle_alpha   90.00
_cell.angle_beta   90.00
_cell.angle_gamma   90.00
#
_symmetry.space_group_name_H-M   'P 1'
#
loop_
_entity.id
_entity.type
_entity.pdbx_description
1 polymer ?
#
loop_
_entity_poly.entity_id
_entity_poly.type
_entity_poly.pdbx_seq_one_letter_code
_entity_poly.pdbx_strand_id
1 'polypeptide(L)'
;ALTTNDTLIVAFAFKITDTRQYTKIMSMFDGSSRGMGIGYAIDGELRVYRGDTWMTSTYGAEIREDTWYYLQYKVKCHNTTGTYELKINDTTVISMSGIDTKVGANDYHDRVRFGRINQTVDFYIDDFSVCDGSGSVNNDFIGNTRIVMLNPDGDDTANWGTVSPGPNHFDAVNEDEADDDTSYVQDSTTTITDLYDYEALPTLGDIVGIQTNTDCRDTDGTPFDLITPIESNSSQYDDSAQTIGTTDYVTLIRVAEADPDTGNAWTEAGLNAAKFGVKVG
;
A
#
# COMPACT_ATOMS: atom_id res chain seq x y z
N ALA A 1 11.35 8.18 -0.60
CA ALA A 1 11.73 7.03 0.24
C ALA A 1 10.48 6.60 0.97
N LEU A 2 10.21 5.30 1.07
CA LEU A 2 9.04 4.79 1.80
C LEU A 2 9.10 5.15 3.29
N THR A 3 10.27 5.02 3.91
CA THR A 3 10.49 5.38 5.32
C THR A 3 11.99 5.61 5.58
N THR A 4 12.31 6.18 6.74
CA THR A 4 13.65 6.21 7.34
C THR A 4 13.71 5.44 8.67
N ASN A 5 12.64 4.75 9.06
CA ASN A 5 12.61 3.84 10.19
C ASN A 5 13.53 2.64 9.94
N ASP A 6 14.21 2.16 10.97
CA ASP A 6 15.13 1.02 10.83
C ASP A 6 14.41 -0.30 10.53
N THR A 7 13.10 -0.36 10.73
CA THR A 7 12.27 -1.54 10.55
C THR A 7 11.30 -1.34 9.39
N LEU A 8 11.30 -2.28 8.44
CA LEU A 8 10.34 -2.35 7.34
C LEU A 8 9.63 -3.70 7.38
N ILE A 9 8.32 -3.68 7.22
CA ILE A 9 7.43 -4.84 7.23
C ILE A 9 6.68 -4.84 5.91
N VAL A 10 6.73 -5.96 5.19
CA VAL A 10 6.08 -6.11 3.89
C VAL A 10 5.20 -7.35 3.93
N ALA A 11 3.93 -7.20 3.57
CA ALA A 11 2.99 -8.31 3.47
C ALA A 11 2.33 -8.33 2.08
N PHE A 12 2.08 -9.53 1.56
CA PHE A 12 1.43 -9.73 0.26
C PHE A 12 1.05 -11.20 0.05
N ALA A 13 -0.02 -11.44 -0.69
CA ALA A 13 -0.31 -12.74 -1.27
C ALA A 13 0.62 -13.01 -2.46
N PHE A 14 1.10 -14.25 -2.59
CA PHE A 14 2.08 -14.66 -3.58
C PHE A 14 1.68 -15.99 -4.24
N LYS A 15 1.79 -16.06 -5.57
CA LYS A 15 1.61 -17.30 -6.35
C LYS A 15 2.66 -17.40 -7.46
N ILE A 16 3.46 -18.45 -7.44
CA ILE A 16 4.47 -18.73 -8.48
C ILE A 16 3.91 -19.64 -9.58
N THR A 17 4.30 -19.42 -10.84
CA THR A 17 3.81 -20.21 -12.00
C THR A 17 4.81 -21.25 -12.51
N ASP A 18 6.04 -21.27 -12.00
CA ASP A 18 7.03 -22.31 -12.33
C ASP A 18 7.96 -22.55 -11.14
N THR A 19 7.95 -23.78 -10.63
CA THR A 19 8.77 -24.22 -9.50
C THR A 19 10.12 -24.83 -9.90
N ARG A 20 10.43 -24.89 -11.20
CA ARG A 20 11.65 -25.54 -11.72
C ARG A 20 12.86 -24.62 -11.80
N GLN A 21 12.70 -23.35 -11.45
CA GLN A 21 13.76 -22.35 -11.49
C GLN A 21 13.83 -21.56 -10.19
N TYR A 22 15.02 -21.03 -9.92
CA TYR A 22 15.20 -20.08 -8.84
C TYR A 22 14.57 -18.73 -9.21
N THR A 23 13.80 -18.16 -8.30
CA THR A 23 12.99 -16.97 -8.57
C THR A 23 13.18 -15.96 -7.45
N LYS A 24 13.59 -14.72 -7.75
CA LYS A 24 13.59 -13.65 -6.75
C LYS A 24 12.16 -13.17 -6.60
N ILE A 25 11.63 -13.19 -5.39
CA ILE A 25 10.26 -12.76 -5.13
C ILE A 25 10.26 -11.27 -4.85
N MET A 26 11.03 -10.85 -3.84
CA MET A 26 11.09 -9.44 -3.44
C MET A 26 12.44 -9.06 -2.86
N SER A 27 12.75 -7.77 -2.84
CA SER A 27 13.89 -7.20 -2.14
C SER A 27 13.55 -5.82 -1.60
N MET A 28 13.99 -5.56 -0.37
CA MET A 28 14.08 -4.26 0.26
C MET A 28 15.40 -3.61 -0.15
N PHE A 29 15.36 -2.33 -0.51
CA PHE A 29 16.53 -1.56 -0.95
C PHE A 29 16.91 -0.51 0.08
N ASP A 30 18.20 -0.19 0.11
CA ASP A 30 18.78 0.98 0.76
C ASP A 30 19.37 1.84 -0.37
N GLY A 31 18.60 2.84 -0.82
CA GLY A 31 18.96 3.65 -1.98
C GLY A 31 19.09 2.80 -3.24
N SER A 32 20.31 2.71 -3.80
CA SER A 32 20.62 1.84 -4.93
C SER A 32 21.09 0.44 -4.53
N SER A 33 21.36 0.22 -3.24
CA SER A 33 21.85 -1.06 -2.72
C SER A 33 20.70 -2.01 -2.48
N ARG A 34 20.75 -3.20 -3.10
CA ARG A 34 19.80 -4.27 -2.80
C ARG A 34 20.12 -4.85 -1.42
N GLY A 35 19.21 -4.66 -0.48
CA GLY A 35 19.31 -5.12 0.90
C GLY A 35 18.71 -6.50 1.10
N MET A 36 17.87 -6.64 2.12
CA MET A 36 17.25 -7.91 2.49
C MET A 36 16.17 -8.33 1.47
N GLY A 37 15.98 -9.62 1.24
CA GLY A 37 14.97 -10.09 0.30
C GLY A 37 14.68 -11.58 0.37
N ILE A 38 13.64 -11.99 -0.35
CA ILE A 38 13.17 -13.39 -0.39
C ILE A 38 13.23 -13.89 -1.83
N GLY A 39 13.64 -15.15 -2.01
CA GLY A 39 13.51 -15.86 -3.27
C GLY A 39 13.01 -17.28 -3.06
N TYR A 40 12.33 -17.82 -4.07
CA TYR A 40 11.95 -19.23 -4.15
C TYR A 40 13.11 -20.06 -4.71
N ALA A 41 13.31 -21.25 -4.16
CA ALA A 41 14.26 -22.24 -4.66
C ALA A 41 13.56 -23.53 -5.08
N ILE A 42 14.19 -24.23 -6.04
CA ILE A 42 13.66 -25.43 -6.72
C ILE A 42 13.43 -26.66 -5.80
N ASP A 43 13.72 -26.52 -4.52
CA ASP A 43 13.45 -27.49 -3.45
C ASP A 43 12.09 -27.26 -2.77
N GLY A 44 11.32 -26.25 -3.20
CA GLY A 44 10.04 -25.90 -2.56
C GLY A 44 10.21 -24.93 -1.39
N GLU A 45 11.42 -24.48 -1.09
CA GLU A 45 11.71 -23.60 0.05
C GLU A 45 11.83 -22.13 -0.36
N LEU A 46 11.51 -21.24 0.58
CA LEU A 46 11.86 -19.83 0.50
C LEU A 46 13.24 -19.60 1.11
N ARG A 47 14.02 -18.74 0.47
CA ARG A 47 15.37 -18.37 0.88
C ARG A 47 15.44 -16.89 1.17
N VAL A 48 16.02 -16.54 2.32
CA VAL A 48 16.31 -15.16 2.69
C VAL A 48 17.72 -14.80 2.21
N TYR A 49 17.84 -13.59 1.66
CA TYR A 49 19.08 -13.04 1.14
C TYR A 49 19.39 -11.70 1.80
N ARG A 50 20.69 -11.39 1.83
CA ARG A 50 21.21 -10.05 2.03
C ARG A 50 22.04 -9.67 0.81
N GLY A 51 21.52 -8.77 -0.02
CA GLY A 51 22.03 -8.59 -1.38
C GLY A 51 21.92 -9.87 -2.19
N ASP A 52 23.05 -10.40 -2.67
CA ASP A 52 23.11 -11.71 -3.33
C ASP A 52 23.51 -12.86 -2.39
N THR A 53 23.93 -12.55 -1.16
CA THR A 53 24.35 -13.56 -0.18
C THR A 53 23.13 -14.28 0.37
N TRP A 54 23.09 -15.60 0.19
CA TRP A 54 22.10 -16.46 0.84
C TRP A 54 22.38 -16.52 2.34
N MET A 55 21.35 -16.26 3.15
CA MET A 55 21.45 -16.19 4.61
C MET A 55 20.88 -17.45 5.26
N THR A 56 19.65 -17.82 4.91
CA THR A 56 18.95 -18.99 5.45
C THR A 56 17.83 -19.43 4.51
N SER A 57 17.28 -20.61 4.75
CA SER A 57 16.11 -21.15 4.06
C SER A 57 15.02 -21.51 5.07
N THR A 58 13.77 -21.55 4.61
CA THR A 58 12.70 -22.26 5.30
C THR A 58 12.99 -23.77 5.33
N TYR A 59 12.23 -24.49 6.15
CA TYR A 59 12.22 -25.94 6.20
C TYR A 59 10.78 -26.44 6.21
N GLY A 60 10.39 -27.17 5.17
CA GLY A 60 9.04 -27.69 4.99
C GLY A 60 8.03 -26.63 4.54
N ALA A 61 8.45 -25.53 3.89
CA ALA A 61 7.50 -24.56 3.35
C ALA A 61 6.66 -25.16 2.21
N GLU A 62 7.25 -26.07 1.43
CA GLU A 62 6.61 -26.76 0.30
C GLU A 62 5.79 -25.81 -0.60
N ILE A 63 6.41 -24.71 -1.05
CA ILE A 63 5.79 -23.78 -1.98
C ILE A 63 5.56 -24.48 -3.32
N ARG A 64 4.30 -24.52 -3.74
CA ARG A 64 3.83 -25.20 -4.96
C ARG A 64 3.41 -24.19 -6.03
N GLU A 65 3.49 -24.66 -7.27
CA GLU A 65 3.00 -23.96 -8.44
C GLU A 65 1.49 -23.70 -8.30
N ASP A 66 1.03 -22.56 -8.80
CA ASP A 66 -0.37 -22.15 -8.86
C ASP A 66 -1.14 -22.21 -7.53
N THR A 67 -0.42 -22.09 -6.41
CA THR A 67 -0.99 -22.03 -5.06
C THR A 67 -0.69 -20.68 -4.43
N TRP A 68 -1.72 -20.03 -3.89
CA TRP A 68 -1.58 -18.76 -3.16
C TRP A 68 -1.05 -19.00 -1.73
N TYR A 69 -0.05 -18.21 -1.35
CA TYR A 69 0.50 -18.14 0.00
C TYR A 69 0.54 -16.69 0.45
N TYR A 70 0.14 -16.40 1.68
CA TYR A 70 0.29 -15.06 2.25
C TYR A 70 1.64 -14.93 2.93
N LEU A 71 2.51 -14.06 2.41
CA LEU A 71 3.85 -13.83 2.92
C LEU A 71 3.89 -12.55 3.74
N GLN A 72 4.54 -12.59 4.90
CA GLN A 72 4.84 -11.40 5.69
C GLN A 72 6.31 -11.40 6.07
N TYR A 73 7.03 -10.31 5.79
CA TYR A 73 8.47 -10.19 6.00
C TYR A 73 8.81 -8.91 6.74
N LYS A 74 9.31 -9.07 7.98
CA LYS A 74 9.74 -7.97 8.85
C LYS A 74 11.26 -7.97 8.95
N VAL A 75 11.88 -6.82 8.73
CA VAL A 75 13.34 -6.65 8.77
C VAL A 75 13.70 -5.38 9.53
N LYS A 76 14.55 -5.53 10.56
CA LYS A 76 15.28 -4.42 11.17
C LYS A 76 16.66 -4.31 10.51
N CYS A 77 16.97 -3.18 9.88
CA CYS A 77 18.22 -2.90 9.19
C CYS A 77 19.32 -2.49 10.18
N HIS A 78 20.27 -3.37 10.44
CA HIS A 78 21.41 -3.07 11.31
C HIS A 78 22.56 -4.06 11.07
N ASN A 79 23.81 -3.62 11.28
CA ASN A 79 25.01 -4.43 11.05
C ASN A 79 25.34 -5.49 12.13
N THR A 80 24.87 -5.38 13.37
CA THR A 80 25.10 -6.37 14.44
C THR A 80 23.85 -6.75 15.23
N THR A 81 22.85 -5.86 15.31
CA THR A 81 21.59 -6.10 16.03
C THR A 81 20.40 -6.28 15.10
N GLY A 82 20.66 -6.51 13.81
CA GLY A 82 19.63 -6.71 12.81
C GLY A 82 18.81 -7.95 13.10
N THR A 83 17.55 -7.91 12.69
CA THR A 83 16.60 -9.00 12.84
C THR A 83 15.84 -9.18 11.53
N TYR A 84 15.43 -10.41 11.23
CA TYR A 84 14.44 -10.65 10.21
C TYR A 84 13.53 -11.83 10.58
N GLU A 85 12.25 -11.70 10.25
CA GLU A 85 11.23 -12.71 10.48
C GLU A 85 10.37 -12.86 9.22
N LEU A 86 10.15 -14.11 8.80
CA LEU A 86 9.30 -14.46 7.67
C LEU A 86 8.14 -15.35 8.17
N LYS A 87 6.92 -14.98 7.80
CA LYS A 87 5.72 -15.78 7.98
C LYS A 87 5.14 -16.23 6.64
N ILE A 88 4.56 -17.42 6.64
CA ILE A 88 3.74 -17.97 5.55
C ILE A 88 2.39 -18.35 6.15
N ASN A 89 1.30 -17.78 5.64
CA ASN A 89 -0.07 -18.02 6.15
C ASN A 89 -0.13 -17.86 7.68
N ASP A 90 0.34 -16.70 8.17
CA ASP A 90 0.45 -16.33 9.59
C ASP A 90 1.37 -17.18 10.47
N THR A 91 1.99 -18.23 9.91
CA THR A 91 2.93 -19.08 10.64
C THR A 91 4.37 -18.57 10.46
N THR A 92 5.06 -18.26 11.55
CA THR A 92 6.50 -17.93 11.51
C THR A 92 7.31 -19.14 11.05
N VAL A 93 8.00 -19.00 9.91
CA VAL A 93 8.84 -20.04 9.31
C VAL A 93 10.33 -19.75 9.44
N ILE A 94 10.71 -18.48 9.61
CA ILE A 94 12.07 -18.05 9.90
C ILE A 94 12.01 -16.92 10.93
N SER A 95 12.86 -16.97 11.95
CA SER A 95 13.07 -15.87 12.89
C SER A 95 14.55 -15.82 13.29
N MET A 96 15.22 -14.72 12.97
CA MET A 96 16.66 -14.54 13.17
C MET A 96 16.93 -13.19 13.84
N SER A 97 17.94 -13.16 14.71
CA SER A 97 18.32 -11.97 15.48
C SER A 97 19.83 -11.87 15.69
N GLY A 98 20.33 -10.66 15.96
CA GLY A 98 21.76 -10.45 16.25
C GLY A 98 22.63 -10.68 15.02
N ILE A 99 22.10 -10.36 13.84
CA ILE A 99 22.74 -10.62 12.55
C ILE A 99 22.85 -9.32 11.76
N ASP A 100 23.82 -9.29 10.84
CA ASP A 100 23.99 -8.18 9.91
C ASP A 100 22.95 -8.27 8.78
N THR A 101 21.99 -7.35 8.78
CA THR A 101 20.94 -7.20 7.76
C THR A 101 21.15 -5.97 6.87
N LYS A 102 22.23 -5.22 7.09
CA LYS A 102 22.52 -3.98 6.37
C LYS A 102 23.46 -4.26 5.18
N VAL A 103 23.19 -3.62 4.05
CA VAL A 103 24.06 -3.69 2.85
C VAL A 103 24.57 -2.31 2.46
N GLY A 104 23.66 -1.34 2.36
CA GLY A 104 24.00 0.02 1.96
C GLY A 104 24.52 0.88 3.12
N ALA A 105 24.49 2.19 2.90
CA ALA A 105 25.02 3.16 3.85
C ALA A 105 24.01 3.53 4.95
N ASN A 106 22.71 3.41 4.69
CA ASN A 106 21.66 3.80 5.62
C ASN A 106 21.34 2.67 6.61
N ASP A 107 20.77 3.03 7.76
CA ASP A 107 20.26 2.07 8.76
C ASP A 107 18.76 1.81 8.57
N TYR A 108 18.26 1.90 7.34
CA TYR A 108 16.87 1.66 6.97
C TYR A 108 16.77 1.14 5.54
N HIS A 109 15.60 0.59 5.18
CA HIS A 109 15.25 0.27 3.80
C HIS A 109 14.19 1.25 3.29
N ASP A 110 14.39 1.81 2.10
CA ASP A 110 13.61 2.93 1.57
C ASP A 110 12.70 2.57 0.39
N ARG A 111 12.76 1.33 -0.07
CA ARG A 111 12.02 0.86 -1.25
C ARG A 111 11.83 -0.65 -1.24
N VAL A 112 10.69 -1.09 -1.74
CA VAL A 112 10.39 -2.49 -2.03
C VAL A 112 10.41 -2.69 -3.54
N ARG A 113 10.96 -3.81 -4.00
CA ARG A 113 10.88 -4.25 -5.40
C ARG A 113 10.49 -5.71 -5.45
N PHE A 114 9.55 -6.02 -6.33
CA PHE A 114 9.22 -7.39 -6.67
C PHE A 114 9.99 -7.86 -7.91
N GLY A 115 10.41 -9.12 -7.90
CA GLY A 115 11.19 -9.72 -8.97
C GLY A 115 12.59 -9.15 -9.15
N ARG A 116 13.19 -9.47 -10.29
CA ARG A 116 14.47 -8.93 -10.76
C ARG A 116 14.38 -8.68 -12.27
N ILE A 117 15.19 -7.73 -12.75
CA ILE A 117 15.48 -7.59 -14.18
C ILE A 117 15.95 -8.94 -14.76
N ASN A 118 15.40 -9.33 -15.91
CA ASN A 118 15.66 -10.59 -16.63
C ASN A 118 15.26 -11.85 -15.85
N GLN A 119 14.25 -11.76 -14.99
CA GLN A 119 13.61 -12.95 -14.43
C GLN A 119 12.80 -13.66 -15.51
N THR A 120 12.85 -15.00 -15.49
CA THR A 120 12.24 -15.90 -16.50
C THR A 120 11.01 -16.63 -16.00
N VAL A 121 10.62 -16.40 -14.73
CA VAL A 121 9.47 -17.02 -14.08
C VAL A 121 8.51 -15.92 -13.66
N ASP A 122 7.26 -16.08 -14.11
CA ASP A 122 6.15 -15.24 -13.70
C ASP A 122 5.69 -15.62 -12.29
N PHE A 123 5.20 -14.62 -11.58
CA PHE A 123 4.53 -14.80 -10.31
C PHE A 123 3.50 -13.68 -10.16
N TYR A 124 2.47 -13.96 -9.39
CA TYR A 124 1.40 -13.03 -9.10
C TYR A 124 1.52 -12.55 -7.67
N ILE A 125 1.14 -11.30 -7.47
CA ILE A 125 1.04 -10.65 -6.17
C ILE A 125 -0.39 -10.14 -6.04
N ASP A 126 -0.91 -10.23 -4.83
CA ASP A 126 -2.13 -9.55 -4.42
C ASP A 126 -1.99 -9.06 -2.98
N ASP A 127 -2.92 -8.23 -2.50
CA ASP A 127 -3.03 -7.83 -1.10
C ASP A 127 -1.73 -7.21 -0.50
N PHE A 128 -1.05 -6.36 -1.27
CA PHE A 128 0.25 -5.79 -0.90
C PHE A 128 0.12 -4.64 0.11
N SER A 129 0.83 -4.75 1.22
CA SER A 129 0.97 -3.69 2.22
C SER A 129 2.41 -3.50 2.69
N VAL A 130 2.70 -2.28 3.14
CA VAL A 130 3.99 -1.90 3.73
C VAL A 130 3.73 -1.14 5.02
N CYS A 131 4.39 -1.58 6.07
CA CYS A 131 4.39 -0.95 7.38
C CYS A 131 5.85 -0.70 7.80
N ASP A 132 6.06 0.18 8.77
CA ASP A 132 7.36 0.38 9.39
C ASP A 132 7.27 0.23 10.92
N GLY A 133 8.39 0.36 11.63
CA GLY A 133 8.40 0.22 13.09
C GLY A 133 7.93 1.46 13.87
N SER A 134 7.33 2.46 13.22
CA SER A 134 6.90 3.71 13.87
C SER A 134 5.45 3.65 14.34
N GLY A 135 5.02 4.63 15.15
CA GLY A 135 3.64 4.69 15.63
C GLY A 135 3.27 3.59 16.63
N SER A 136 1.97 3.47 16.91
CA SER A 136 1.38 2.51 17.85
C SER A 136 0.42 1.50 17.22
N VAL A 137 0.10 1.68 15.94
CA VAL A 137 -0.80 0.84 15.13
C VAL A 137 -0.03 0.45 13.87
N ASN A 138 -0.32 -0.72 13.31
CA ASN A 138 0.32 -1.28 12.12
C ASN A 138 1.86 -1.13 12.12
N ASN A 139 2.48 -1.36 13.27
CA ASN A 139 3.92 -1.26 13.47
C ASN A 139 4.61 -2.63 13.65
N ASP A 140 3.85 -3.68 13.33
CA ASP A 140 4.27 -5.08 13.30
C ASP A 140 3.44 -5.81 12.21
N PHE A 141 3.50 -7.13 12.16
CA PHE A 141 2.69 -7.98 11.31
C PHE A 141 1.19 -7.70 11.52
N ILE A 142 0.53 -7.31 10.43
CA ILE A 142 -0.92 -7.07 10.40
C ILE A 142 -1.75 -8.34 10.17
N GLY A 143 -1.09 -9.49 9.96
CA GLY A 143 -1.75 -10.77 9.70
C GLY A 143 -2.13 -10.95 8.22
N ASN A 144 -2.81 -12.06 7.92
CA ASN A 144 -3.38 -12.31 6.60
C ASN A 144 -4.55 -11.36 6.32
N THR A 145 -4.26 -10.33 5.53
CA THR A 145 -5.18 -9.25 5.18
C THR A 145 -5.50 -9.30 3.69
N ARG A 146 -6.74 -8.99 3.36
CA ARG A 146 -7.18 -8.73 1.97
C ARG A 146 -7.39 -7.25 1.74
N ILE A 147 -7.12 -6.78 0.53
CA ILE A 147 -7.47 -5.43 0.08
C ILE A 147 -8.80 -5.51 -0.67
N VAL A 148 -9.71 -4.61 -0.35
CA VAL A 148 -11.01 -4.47 -1.01
C VAL A 148 -11.10 -3.07 -1.55
N MET A 149 -11.40 -2.95 -2.84
CA MET A 149 -11.67 -1.68 -3.51
C MET A 149 -13.14 -1.30 -3.26
N LEU A 150 -13.36 -0.01 -2.98
CA LEU A 150 -14.66 0.62 -2.94
C LEU A 150 -14.61 1.84 -3.85
N ASN A 151 -15.61 1.99 -4.69
CA ASN A 151 -15.76 3.16 -5.56
C ASN A 151 -16.90 4.06 -5.03
N PRO A 152 -16.88 5.36 -5.35
CA PRO A 152 -18.01 6.25 -5.12
C PRO A 152 -19.34 5.70 -5.67
N ASP A 153 -20.41 5.77 -4.87
CA ASP A 153 -21.78 5.32 -5.23
C ASP A 153 -22.84 6.40 -5.00
N GLY A 154 -22.42 7.61 -4.62
CA GLY A 154 -23.33 8.74 -4.48
C GLY A 154 -22.62 10.05 -4.19
N ASP A 155 -23.31 11.15 -4.51
CA ASP A 155 -22.88 12.51 -4.16
C ASP A 155 -23.35 12.83 -2.74
N ASP A 156 -22.43 13.25 -1.85
CA ASP A 156 -22.78 13.89 -0.58
C ASP A 156 -22.67 15.42 -0.73
N THR A 157 -21.44 15.90 -0.80
CA THR A 157 -21.11 17.30 -1.03
C THR A 157 -20.51 17.36 -2.43
N ALA A 158 -21.17 17.98 -3.40
CA ALA A 158 -20.70 18.03 -4.79
C ALA A 158 -20.73 19.49 -5.27
N ASN A 159 -19.62 20.20 -5.04
CA ASN A 159 -19.49 21.63 -5.29
C ASN A 159 -18.49 21.99 -6.40
N TRP A 160 -17.68 21.04 -6.90
CA TRP A 160 -16.76 21.33 -7.99
C TRP A 160 -17.50 21.78 -9.27
N GLY A 161 -16.99 22.81 -9.92
CA GLY A 161 -17.73 23.55 -10.94
C GLY A 161 -17.91 22.84 -12.28
N THR A 162 -17.10 21.83 -12.58
CA THR A 162 -17.17 21.04 -13.81
C THR A 162 -17.24 19.56 -13.50
N VAL A 163 -18.14 18.87 -14.18
CA VAL A 163 -18.32 17.42 -14.14
C VAL A 163 -18.52 16.92 -15.58
N SER A 164 -17.86 15.83 -15.94
CA SER A 164 -17.95 15.21 -17.26
C SER A 164 -17.99 13.69 -17.11
N PRO A 165 -18.85 12.97 -17.88
CA PRO A 165 -19.76 13.46 -18.92
C PRO A 165 -21.17 13.82 -18.43
N GLY A 166 -21.50 13.48 -17.18
CA GLY A 166 -22.84 13.60 -16.59
C GLY A 166 -22.96 14.77 -15.61
N PRO A 167 -24.12 14.91 -14.94
CA PRO A 167 -24.33 15.92 -13.90
C PRO A 167 -23.94 15.44 -12.49
N ASN A 168 -23.80 14.13 -12.27
CA ASN A 168 -23.48 13.56 -10.97
C ASN A 168 -21.96 13.44 -10.85
N HIS A 169 -21.40 13.85 -9.72
CA HIS A 169 -19.95 13.90 -9.57
C HIS A 169 -19.38 12.50 -9.31
N PHE A 170 -20.05 11.69 -8.50
CA PHE A 170 -19.64 10.30 -8.22
C PHE A 170 -19.56 9.45 -9.50
N ASP A 171 -20.48 9.64 -10.45
CA ASP A 171 -20.46 8.95 -11.76
C ASP A 171 -19.24 9.32 -12.62
N ALA A 172 -18.52 10.39 -12.28
CA ALA A 172 -17.34 10.85 -12.98
C ALA A 172 -16.02 10.36 -12.33
N VAL A 173 -16.10 9.61 -11.22
CA VAL A 173 -14.94 9.15 -10.43
C VAL A 173 -15.14 7.73 -9.83
N ASN A 174 -16.04 6.91 -10.39
CA ASN A 174 -16.41 5.59 -9.86
C ASN A 174 -15.90 4.39 -10.68
N GLU A 175 -14.92 4.63 -11.55
CA GLU A 175 -14.26 3.61 -12.35
C GLU A 175 -13.25 2.74 -11.55
N ASP A 176 -13.16 1.46 -11.90
CA ASP A 176 -12.18 0.53 -11.29
C ASP A 176 -10.73 0.88 -11.68
N GLU A 177 -10.54 1.38 -12.90
CA GLU A 177 -9.28 1.88 -13.43
C GLU A 177 -9.52 3.29 -13.95
N ALA A 178 -8.75 4.26 -13.43
CA ALA A 178 -8.84 5.67 -13.85
C ALA A 178 -8.76 5.78 -15.39
N ASP A 179 -9.71 6.52 -15.97
CA ASP A 179 -9.85 6.71 -17.42
C ASP A 179 -9.43 8.12 -17.90
N ASP A 180 -8.73 8.83 -17.01
CA ASP A 180 -8.07 10.12 -17.17
C ASP A 180 -9.01 11.23 -17.67
N ASP A 181 -8.98 11.52 -18.97
CA ASP A 181 -9.72 12.62 -19.59
C ASP A 181 -11.14 12.22 -20.00
N THR A 182 -11.55 10.97 -19.75
CA THR A 182 -12.88 10.47 -20.13
C THR A 182 -13.95 10.88 -19.12
N SER A 183 -13.70 10.62 -17.83
CA SER A 183 -14.55 10.96 -16.69
C SER A 183 -13.76 11.84 -15.71
N TYR A 184 -14.31 12.99 -15.29
CA TYR A 184 -13.65 13.82 -14.29
C TYR A 184 -14.55 14.85 -13.64
N VAL A 185 -14.14 15.27 -12.45
CA VAL A 185 -14.51 16.55 -11.83
C VAL A 185 -13.36 17.56 -11.96
N GLN A 186 -13.67 18.84 -12.13
CA GLN A 186 -12.68 19.91 -12.20
C GLN A 186 -13.15 21.20 -11.52
N ASP A 187 -12.27 21.83 -10.74
CA ASP A 187 -12.46 23.17 -10.17
C ASP A 187 -11.12 23.94 -10.11
N SER A 188 -11.21 25.25 -9.89
CA SER A 188 -10.09 26.18 -9.66
C SER A 188 -10.31 27.10 -8.44
N THR A 189 -11.44 26.95 -7.75
CA THR A 189 -11.87 27.75 -6.62
C THR A 189 -11.37 27.11 -5.35
N THR A 190 -10.52 27.83 -4.62
CA THR A 190 -9.98 27.36 -3.35
C THR A 190 -11.08 27.06 -2.34
N THR A 191 -10.82 26.13 -1.43
CA THR A 191 -11.72 25.65 -0.36
C THR A 191 -12.97 24.88 -0.82
N ILE A 192 -13.22 24.75 -2.12
CA ILE A 192 -14.31 23.93 -2.65
C ILE A 192 -13.99 22.46 -2.45
N THR A 193 -15.00 21.71 -2.01
CA THR A 193 -14.88 20.30 -1.61
C THR A 193 -15.93 19.48 -2.34
N ASP A 194 -15.51 18.32 -2.81
CA ASP A 194 -16.37 17.20 -3.17
C ASP A 194 -16.16 16.05 -2.17
N LEU A 195 -17.26 15.48 -1.67
CA LEU A 195 -17.33 14.30 -0.83
C LEU A 195 -18.34 13.33 -1.43
N TYR A 196 -17.98 12.05 -1.40
CA TYR A 196 -18.77 10.97 -1.96
C TYR A 196 -19.20 9.97 -0.91
N ASP A 197 -20.39 9.41 -1.13
CA ASP A 197 -20.84 8.15 -0.55
C ASP A 197 -20.13 6.98 -1.25
N TYR A 198 -19.95 5.87 -0.53
CA TYR A 198 -19.34 4.65 -1.04
C TYR A 198 -20.25 3.46 -0.76
N GLU A 199 -20.17 2.44 -1.63
CA GLU A 199 -20.89 1.20 -1.40
C GLU A 199 -20.55 0.59 -0.03
N ALA A 200 -21.56 0.03 0.63
CA ALA A 200 -21.34 -0.67 1.89
C ALA A 200 -20.47 -1.90 1.65
N LEU A 201 -19.48 -2.09 2.52
CA LEU A 201 -18.63 -3.27 2.46
C LEU A 201 -19.45 -4.56 2.64
N PRO A 202 -19.14 -5.64 1.91
CA PRO A 202 -19.55 -6.97 2.34
C PRO A 202 -18.91 -7.22 3.72
N THR A 203 -19.66 -7.81 4.66
CA THR A 203 -19.19 -8.03 6.05
C THR A 203 -17.74 -8.49 6.11
N LEU A 204 -16.86 -7.61 6.58
CA LEU A 204 -15.43 -7.84 6.73
C LEU A 204 -15.13 -8.32 8.16
N GLY A 205 -13.92 -8.86 8.35
CA GLY A 205 -13.33 -8.98 9.68
C GLY A 205 -12.82 -7.63 10.18
N ASP A 206 -11.75 -7.64 10.98
CA ASP A 206 -11.12 -6.42 11.47
C ASP A 206 -10.56 -5.56 10.31
N ILE A 207 -10.77 -4.25 10.35
CA ILE A 207 -10.25 -3.29 9.37
C ILE A 207 -8.94 -2.72 9.90
N VAL A 208 -7.82 -3.03 9.24
CA VAL A 208 -6.47 -2.57 9.64
C VAL A 208 -6.18 -1.12 9.25
N GLY A 209 -6.95 -0.58 8.32
CA GLY A 209 -6.81 0.79 7.83
C GLY A 209 -7.52 0.93 6.49
N ILE A 210 -7.58 2.18 6.02
CA ILE A 210 -8.08 2.53 4.69
C ILE A 210 -7.02 3.32 3.93
N GLN A 211 -7.12 3.29 2.60
CA GLN A 211 -6.31 4.11 1.71
C GLN A 211 -7.24 4.76 0.68
N THR A 212 -7.23 6.09 0.60
CA THR A 212 -7.88 6.82 -0.50
C THR A 212 -6.84 7.15 -1.56
N ASN A 213 -7.18 6.83 -2.81
CA ASN A 213 -6.38 7.18 -3.98
C ASN A 213 -7.12 8.26 -4.76
N THR A 214 -6.45 9.37 -5.04
CA THR A 214 -7.00 10.47 -5.83
C THR A 214 -6.10 10.71 -7.03
N ASP A 215 -6.58 10.38 -8.22
CA ASP A 215 -5.85 10.66 -9.45
C ASP A 215 -6.18 12.08 -9.94
N CYS A 216 -5.15 12.88 -10.19
CA CYS A 216 -5.33 14.31 -10.46
C CYS A 216 -4.18 14.89 -11.28
N ARG A 217 -4.42 16.05 -11.90
CA ARG A 217 -3.43 16.86 -12.60
C ARG A 217 -3.82 18.33 -12.58
N ASP A 218 -2.87 19.21 -12.86
CA ASP A 218 -3.21 20.56 -13.28
C ASP A 218 -3.57 20.59 -14.78
N THR A 219 -4.36 21.59 -15.19
CA THR A 219 -4.79 21.72 -16.59
C THR A 219 -4.12 22.87 -17.33
N ASP A 220 -3.46 23.79 -16.62
CA ASP A 220 -2.95 25.05 -17.17
C ASP A 220 -1.49 25.35 -16.80
N GLY A 221 -0.80 24.43 -16.13
CA GLY A 221 0.57 24.59 -15.64
C GLY A 221 0.71 25.50 -14.43
N THR A 222 -0.40 25.90 -13.79
CA THR A 222 -0.40 26.65 -12.53
C THR A 222 -0.55 25.68 -11.36
N PRO A 223 0.48 25.55 -10.50
CA PRO A 223 0.37 24.64 -9.38
C PRO A 223 -0.77 25.03 -8.42
N PHE A 224 -1.46 24.03 -7.91
CA PHE A 224 -2.51 24.17 -6.90
C PHE A 224 -2.32 23.11 -5.81
N ASP A 225 -2.93 23.32 -4.66
CA ASP A 225 -2.91 22.34 -3.59
C ASP A 225 -4.21 21.53 -3.58
N LEU A 226 -4.10 20.22 -3.37
CA LEU A 226 -5.22 19.35 -3.06
C LEU A 226 -5.12 18.80 -1.64
N ILE A 227 -6.28 18.63 -1.03
CA ILE A 227 -6.48 17.97 0.26
C ILE A 227 -7.41 16.79 0.00
N THR A 228 -7.17 15.67 0.67
CA THR A 228 -7.97 14.44 0.53
C THR A 228 -8.83 14.23 1.78
N PRO A 229 -9.95 14.96 2.00
CA PRO A 229 -10.72 14.91 3.24
C PRO A 229 -11.34 13.53 3.54
N ILE A 230 -11.50 13.26 4.84
CA ILE A 230 -12.33 12.16 5.36
C ILE A 230 -13.42 12.81 6.21
N GLU A 231 -14.69 12.58 5.91
CA GLU A 231 -15.78 12.90 6.82
C GLU A 231 -16.18 11.65 7.62
N SER A 232 -16.13 11.74 8.95
CA SER A 232 -16.57 10.68 9.86
C SER A 232 -17.44 11.30 10.95
N ASN A 233 -18.57 10.67 11.28
CA ASN A 233 -19.57 11.17 12.23
C ASN A 233 -19.96 12.65 12.01
N SER A 234 -20.13 13.05 10.74
CA SER A 234 -20.47 14.42 10.30
C SER A 234 -19.41 15.48 10.65
N SER A 235 -18.17 15.06 10.90
CA SER A 235 -17.01 15.93 11.08
C SER A 235 -15.99 15.66 9.99
N GLN A 236 -15.55 16.72 9.31
CA GLN A 236 -14.54 16.63 8.26
C GLN A 236 -13.13 16.75 8.85
N TYR A 237 -12.25 15.83 8.44
CA TYR A 237 -10.85 15.76 8.82
C TYR A 237 -9.97 15.89 7.59
N ASP A 238 -9.42 17.08 7.38
CA ASP A 238 -8.49 17.37 6.30
C ASP A 238 -7.11 16.73 6.55
N ASP A 239 -6.49 16.26 5.48
CA ASP A 239 -5.08 15.88 5.46
C ASP A 239 -4.20 17.14 5.19
N SER A 240 -2.88 16.97 5.07
CA SER A 240 -2.01 18.09 4.71
C SER A 240 -2.10 18.40 3.22
N ALA A 241 -2.34 19.67 2.87
CA ALA A 241 -2.31 20.17 1.50
C ALA A 241 -1.10 19.65 0.70
N GLN A 242 -1.37 19.04 -0.46
CA GLN A 242 -0.38 18.46 -1.36
C GLN A 242 -0.36 19.24 -2.67
N THR A 243 0.80 19.82 -3.01
CA THR A 243 0.95 20.61 -4.23
C THR A 243 0.99 19.74 -5.48
N ILE A 244 0.09 20.01 -6.39
CA ILE A 244 0.00 19.47 -7.75
C ILE A 244 0.58 20.52 -8.69
N GLY A 245 1.70 20.24 -9.33
CA GLY A 245 2.39 21.15 -10.25
C GLY A 245 2.82 20.45 -11.53
N THR A 246 1.95 19.57 -12.02
CA THR A 246 2.17 18.75 -13.21
C THR A 246 0.89 18.63 -14.01
N THR A 247 1.02 18.72 -15.33
CA THR A 247 -0.05 18.44 -16.30
C THR A 247 -0.19 16.94 -16.59
N ASP A 248 0.77 16.12 -16.15
CA ASP A 248 0.66 14.67 -16.17
C ASP A 248 -0.08 14.18 -14.92
N TYR A 249 -0.92 13.16 -15.04
CA TYR A 249 -1.64 12.56 -13.92
C TYR A 249 -0.71 12.04 -12.83
N VAL A 250 -1.08 12.32 -11.59
CA VAL A 250 -0.45 11.82 -10.38
C VAL A 250 -1.51 11.35 -9.41
N THR A 251 -1.21 10.23 -8.74
CA THR A 251 -2.08 9.69 -7.71
C THR A 251 -1.61 10.16 -6.33
N LEU A 252 -2.48 10.88 -5.65
CA LEU A 252 -2.35 11.20 -4.23
C LEU A 252 -2.86 10.03 -3.40
N ILE A 253 -2.13 9.72 -2.34
CA ILE A 253 -2.43 8.61 -1.44
C ILE A 253 -2.57 9.18 -0.04
N ARG A 254 -3.71 8.93 0.60
CA ARG A 254 -3.90 9.14 2.04
C ARG A 254 -4.23 7.81 2.69
N VAL A 255 -3.46 7.46 3.73
CA VAL A 255 -3.69 6.29 4.58
C VAL A 255 -4.29 6.75 5.91
N ALA A 256 -5.34 6.08 6.38
CA ALA A 256 -5.91 6.29 7.70
C ALA A 256 -6.05 4.95 8.43
N GLU A 257 -5.16 4.72 9.40
CA GLU A 257 -5.09 3.48 10.20
C GLU A 257 -6.19 3.39 11.26
N ALA A 258 -6.79 4.53 11.59
CA ALA A 258 -7.87 4.68 12.55
C ALA A 258 -8.89 5.68 12.00
N ASP A 259 -10.12 5.57 12.49
CA ASP A 259 -11.15 6.56 12.25
C ASP A 259 -10.71 7.90 12.86
N PRO A 260 -10.57 8.97 12.06
CA PRO A 260 -10.04 10.24 12.54
C PRO A 260 -10.96 10.93 13.55
N ASP A 261 -12.27 10.61 13.58
CA ASP A 261 -13.20 11.15 14.58
C ASP A 261 -13.03 10.47 15.94
N THR A 262 -12.94 9.14 15.96
CA THR A 262 -12.92 8.39 17.22
C THR A 262 -11.52 8.09 17.74
N GLY A 263 -10.50 8.13 16.89
CA GLY A 263 -9.13 7.72 17.18
C GLY A 263 -8.96 6.21 17.41
N ASN A 264 -9.99 5.40 17.10
CA ASN A 264 -9.97 3.95 17.23
C ASN A 264 -9.91 3.27 15.86
N ALA A 265 -9.69 1.95 15.84
CA ALA A 265 -9.76 1.15 14.63
C ALA A 265 -11.11 1.35 13.92
N TRP A 266 -11.08 1.35 12.59
CA TRP A 266 -12.29 1.45 11.77
C TRP A 266 -13.25 0.31 12.09
N THR A 267 -14.51 0.67 12.26
CA THR A 267 -15.61 -0.30 12.34
C THR A 267 -16.31 -0.34 10.99
N GLU A 268 -16.93 -1.48 10.64
CA GLU A 268 -17.74 -1.60 9.41
C GLU A 268 -18.82 -0.51 9.34
N ALA A 269 -19.50 -0.24 10.46
CA ALA A 269 -20.52 0.81 10.53
C ALA A 269 -19.94 2.22 10.36
N GLY A 270 -18.77 2.49 10.95
CA GLY A 270 -18.09 3.78 10.81
C GLY A 270 -17.62 4.03 9.37
N LEU A 271 -16.99 3.02 8.76
CA LEU A 271 -16.52 3.12 7.37
C LEU A 271 -17.68 3.26 6.38
N ASN A 272 -18.75 2.48 6.53
CA ASN A 272 -19.93 2.58 5.67
C ASN A 272 -20.69 3.92 5.82
N ALA A 273 -20.49 4.64 6.92
CA ALA A 273 -21.09 5.97 7.12
C ALA A 273 -20.17 7.11 6.64
N ALA A 274 -18.86 6.88 6.61
CA ALA A 274 -17.85 7.88 6.28
C ALA A 274 -17.95 8.33 4.81
N LYS A 275 -17.48 9.55 4.55
CA LYS A 275 -17.36 10.13 3.20
C LYS A 275 -15.89 10.39 2.89
N PHE A 276 -15.54 10.28 1.62
CA PHE A 276 -14.19 10.51 1.12
C PHE A 276 -14.26 11.35 -0.14
N GLY A 277 -13.25 12.17 -0.39
CA GLY A 277 -13.21 12.95 -1.62
C GLY A 277 -12.03 13.89 -1.69
N VAL A 278 -12.25 15.06 -2.31
CA VAL A 278 -11.20 15.99 -2.70
C VAL A 278 -11.58 17.42 -2.37
N LYS A 279 -10.61 18.22 -1.96
CA LYS A 279 -10.77 19.63 -1.65
C LYS A 279 -9.64 20.44 -2.24
N VAL A 280 -9.98 21.54 -2.91
CA VAL A 280 -8.98 22.52 -3.37
C VAL A 280 -8.46 23.28 -2.15
N GLY A 281 -7.13 23.30 -1.99
CA GLY A 281 -6.43 23.98 -0.88
C GLY A 281 -6.54 25.50 -0.89
#